data_AF-A0A8T4DIU9-F1
#
_entry.id   AF-A0A8T4DIU9-F1
#
_cell.length_a   1.000
_cell.length_b   1.000
_cell.length_c   1.000
_cell.angle_alpha   90.00
_cell.angle_beta   90.00
_cell.angle_gamma   90.00
#
_symmetry.space_group_name_H-M   'P 1'
#
loop_
_entity.id
_entity.type
_entity.pdbx_description
1 polymer ?
#
loop_
_entity_poly.entity_id
_entity_poly.type
_entity_poly.pdbx_seq_one_letter_code
_entity_poly.pdbx_strand_id
1 'polypeptide(L)'
;MFGWSGRMLDVFLSDFTSSFFDSPYLNEFIGGRGLGVRLFIERTSPKVDPLSPECPIIFTFGPLTGTMAPTSGRFSAVSKSPLTNTIFDSNCGGFFAGKGRACGIDGFILNGRCDRPSIIYIDEGGARMDDASSVWGSGIEESSIYLQERYGSGAGILTIGPAGENLVLFSTISTDDMRMLGRGGLGAVMGSKNVKAIVVRGSQRTEVHDSEQLKFVCKQARKLIEANPITSKGLKAFGTPILVNIINGMGIFPNYNYRYSQTDKAGMVSGETINSTMFERRKACQSCYIACDRITNMNGVRSRGPEYESVWALGPNCGIFDLDSIAMSNHLCNNLGLDTISCGSTIACAMELFENGMLKGGVGFGHSDLSSIIISIAHREGLGNELALGSRR
;
A
#
# COMPACT_ATOMS: atom_id res chain seq x y z
N MET A 1 24.96 16.39 -6.88
CA MET A 1 23.84 15.96 -7.76
C MET A 1 22.57 16.50 -7.12
N PHE A 2 21.66 17.16 -7.85
CA PHE A 2 20.48 17.81 -7.25
C PHE A 2 19.24 16.93 -7.37
N GLY A 3 18.32 17.00 -6.41
CA GLY A 3 17.15 16.13 -6.30
C GLY A 3 17.49 14.74 -5.74
N TRP A 4 18.64 14.18 -6.13
CA TRP A 4 19.18 12.95 -5.57
C TRP A 4 20.13 13.19 -4.40
N SER A 5 20.24 12.20 -3.52
CA SER A 5 21.28 12.16 -2.49
C SER A 5 22.57 11.53 -3.02
N GLY A 6 22.49 10.77 -4.13
CA GLY A 6 23.59 10.01 -4.71
C GLY A 6 23.81 8.64 -4.05
N ARG A 7 23.13 8.39 -2.93
CA ARG A 7 23.46 7.34 -1.96
C ARG A 7 22.29 6.39 -1.75
N MET A 8 22.57 5.10 -1.71
CA MET A 8 21.64 4.03 -1.37
C MET A 8 22.15 3.31 -0.11
N LEU A 9 21.26 2.60 0.59
CA LEU A 9 21.62 1.76 1.74
C LEU A 9 21.34 0.29 1.45
N ASP A 10 22.37 -0.56 1.50
CA ASP A 10 22.21 -2.01 1.55
C ASP A 10 22.13 -2.46 3.02
N VAL A 11 21.10 -3.26 3.33
CA VAL A 11 20.92 -3.89 4.66
C VAL A 11 20.86 -5.40 4.48
N PHE A 12 21.82 -6.11 5.07
CA PHE A 12 21.87 -7.57 5.10
C PHE A 12 21.32 -8.06 6.44
N LEU A 13 20.18 -8.73 6.41
CA LEU A 13 19.40 -9.06 7.61
C LEU A 13 19.93 -10.26 8.39
N SER A 14 20.64 -11.19 7.74
CA SER A 14 21.05 -12.45 8.34
C SER A 14 22.23 -12.31 9.31
N ASP A 15 23.23 -11.49 8.96
CA ASP A 15 24.40 -11.12 9.77
C ASP A 15 24.27 -9.72 10.39
N PHE A 16 23.16 -9.05 10.08
CA PHE A 16 22.84 -7.68 10.44
C PHE A 16 24.00 -6.69 10.19
N THR A 17 24.32 -6.48 8.92
CA THR A 17 25.25 -5.45 8.46
C THR A 17 24.55 -4.44 7.56
N SER A 18 25.05 -3.21 7.53
CA SER A 18 24.55 -2.18 6.61
C SER A 18 25.68 -1.36 6.01
N SER A 19 25.57 -1.00 4.74
CA SER A 19 26.58 -0.23 4.04
C SER A 19 25.96 0.70 3.02
N PHE A 20 26.54 1.88 2.87
CA PHE A 20 26.14 2.83 1.85
C PHE A 20 26.86 2.54 0.54
N PHE A 21 26.17 2.72 -0.58
CA PHE A 21 26.78 2.68 -1.90
C PHE A 21 26.22 3.77 -2.80
N ASP A 22 27.02 4.22 -3.76
CA ASP A 22 26.59 5.18 -4.78
C ASP A 22 25.95 4.43 -5.94
N SER A 23 24.72 4.82 -6.33
CA SER A 23 24.04 4.17 -7.45
C SER A 23 24.43 4.83 -8.78
N PRO A 24 25.05 4.11 -9.73
CA PRO A 24 25.38 4.67 -11.04
C PRO A 24 24.12 4.89 -11.91
N TYR A 25 22.98 4.33 -11.50
CA TYR A 25 21.75 4.26 -12.29
C TYR A 25 20.81 5.45 -12.10
N LEU A 26 21.14 6.40 -11.22
CA LEU A 26 20.25 7.52 -10.89
C LEU A 26 19.91 8.38 -12.10
N ASN A 27 20.88 8.70 -12.96
CA ASN A 27 20.65 9.51 -14.17
C ASN A 27 19.88 8.72 -15.25
N GLU A 28 20.18 7.44 -15.41
CA GLU A 28 19.58 6.61 -16.47
C GLU A 28 18.13 6.20 -16.15
N PHE A 29 17.86 5.89 -14.87
CA PHE A 29 16.57 5.36 -14.44
C PHE A 29 15.75 6.32 -13.58
N ILE A 30 16.26 7.54 -13.35
CA ILE A 30 15.63 8.66 -12.64
C ILE A 30 15.40 8.40 -11.14
N GLY A 31 14.88 7.25 -10.71
CA GLY A 31 14.45 6.98 -9.34
C GLY A 31 13.15 6.17 -9.30
N GLY A 32 12.59 6.01 -8.10
CA GLY A 32 11.35 5.26 -7.88
C GLY A 32 11.37 3.89 -8.59
N ARG A 33 10.26 3.52 -9.25
CA ARG A 33 10.12 2.26 -9.99
C ARG A 33 11.30 1.94 -10.92
N GLY A 34 11.77 2.91 -11.71
CA GLY A 34 12.84 2.66 -12.69
C GLY A 34 14.12 2.18 -12.01
N LEU A 35 14.56 2.92 -10.99
CA LEU A 35 15.73 2.56 -10.19
C LEU A 35 15.53 1.23 -9.46
N GLY A 36 14.37 1.03 -8.83
CA GLY A 36 14.07 -0.19 -8.09
C GLY A 36 14.10 -1.44 -8.96
N VAL A 37 13.53 -1.39 -10.17
CA VAL A 37 13.57 -2.51 -11.12
C VAL A 37 14.97 -2.76 -11.65
N ARG A 38 15.73 -1.71 -11.99
CA ARG A 38 17.12 -1.87 -12.46
C ARG A 38 17.99 -2.54 -11.41
N LEU A 39 17.88 -2.11 -10.14
CA LEU A 39 18.60 -2.70 -9.02
C LEU A 39 18.14 -4.14 -8.78
N PHE A 40 16.85 -4.44 -8.87
CA PHE A 40 16.35 -5.81 -8.73
C PHE A 40 16.98 -6.75 -9.76
N ILE A 41 17.00 -6.35 -11.03
CA ILE A 41 17.58 -7.14 -12.13
C ILE A 41 19.08 -7.38 -11.91
N GLU A 42 19.80 -6.44 -11.29
CA GLU A 42 21.21 -6.61 -10.97
C GLU A 42 21.46 -7.58 -9.82
N ARG A 43 20.61 -7.52 -8.79
CA ARG A 43 20.88 -8.13 -7.49
C ARG A 43 20.42 -9.58 -7.40
N THR A 44 19.53 -10.02 -8.28
CA THR A 44 18.98 -11.38 -8.17
C THR A 44 18.61 -12.00 -9.52
N SER A 45 18.50 -13.33 -9.51
CA SER A 45 18.07 -14.11 -10.66
C SER A 45 16.56 -13.97 -10.87
N PRO A 46 16.05 -13.93 -12.12
CA PRO A 46 14.61 -14.03 -12.37
C PRO A 46 13.99 -15.35 -11.86
N LYS A 47 14.81 -16.37 -11.60
CA LYS A 47 14.38 -17.67 -11.05
C LYS A 47 14.27 -17.69 -9.53
N VAL A 48 14.66 -16.62 -8.82
CA VAL A 48 14.61 -16.57 -7.35
C VAL A 48 13.20 -16.87 -6.85
N ASP A 49 13.09 -17.62 -5.75
CA ASP A 49 11.81 -17.81 -5.07
C ASP A 49 11.43 -16.50 -4.35
N PRO A 50 10.27 -15.88 -4.64
CA PRO A 50 9.83 -14.63 -4.02
C PRO A 50 9.87 -14.59 -2.49
N LEU A 51 9.69 -15.72 -1.81
CA LEU A 51 9.64 -15.80 -0.34
C LEU A 51 10.95 -16.30 0.29
N SER A 52 12.00 -16.48 -0.52
CA SER A 52 13.31 -16.91 -0.06
C SER A 52 14.15 -15.74 0.51
N PRO A 53 15.11 -16.00 1.41
CA PRO A 53 16.05 -14.99 1.89
C PRO A 53 16.81 -14.27 0.75
N GLU A 54 17.06 -14.96 -0.37
CA GLU A 54 17.79 -14.47 -1.55
C GLU A 54 16.99 -13.48 -2.40
N CYS A 55 15.66 -13.41 -2.25
CA CYS A 55 14.85 -12.43 -2.96
C CYS A 55 14.91 -11.07 -2.25
N PRO A 56 15.49 -10.01 -2.84
CA PRO A 56 15.55 -8.70 -2.19
C PRO A 56 14.20 -7.99 -2.25
N ILE A 57 13.92 -7.14 -1.27
CA ILE A 57 12.89 -6.11 -1.38
C ILE A 57 13.56 -4.73 -1.36
N ILE A 58 13.23 -3.91 -2.35
CA ILE A 58 13.92 -2.66 -2.65
C ILE A 58 12.93 -1.51 -2.52
N PHE A 59 13.25 -0.53 -1.69
CA PHE A 59 12.45 0.68 -1.51
C PHE A 59 13.20 1.86 -2.13
N THR A 60 12.55 2.57 -3.05
CA THR A 60 13.18 3.66 -3.81
C THR A 60 12.34 4.93 -3.80
N PHE A 61 13.03 6.05 -3.75
CA PHE A 61 12.46 7.39 -3.78
C PHE A 61 12.75 8.07 -5.12
N GLY A 62 11.99 9.11 -5.44
CA GLY A 62 12.24 9.92 -6.63
C GLY A 62 13.08 11.18 -6.33
N PRO A 63 13.64 11.84 -7.36
CA PRO A 63 14.42 13.07 -7.18
C PRO A 63 13.58 14.27 -6.74
N LEU A 64 12.26 14.21 -6.94
CA LEU A 64 11.33 15.23 -6.46
C LEU A 64 10.87 14.99 -5.02
N THR A 65 11.11 13.79 -4.47
CA THR A 65 10.72 13.46 -3.10
C THR A 65 11.49 14.32 -2.11
N GLY A 66 10.78 14.87 -1.11
CA GLY A 66 11.37 15.81 -0.15
C GLY A 66 11.49 17.26 -0.67
N THR A 67 11.06 17.53 -1.90
CA THR A 67 10.96 18.90 -2.45
C THR A 67 9.54 19.47 -2.35
N MET A 68 9.37 20.74 -2.75
CA MET A 68 8.06 21.39 -2.85
C MET A 68 7.26 21.02 -4.11
N ALA A 69 7.78 20.15 -4.97
CA ALA A 69 7.07 19.71 -6.15
C ALA A 69 5.69 19.12 -5.78
N PRO A 70 4.61 19.49 -6.50
CA PRO A 70 3.28 18.94 -6.23
C PRO A 70 3.27 17.41 -6.24
N THR A 71 2.58 16.82 -5.26
CA THR A 71 2.33 15.36 -5.16
C THR A 71 3.59 14.48 -5.06
N SER A 72 4.72 15.03 -4.61
CA SER A 72 6.02 14.36 -4.60
C SER A 72 6.28 13.39 -3.44
N GLY A 73 5.32 13.20 -2.54
CA GLY A 73 5.39 12.30 -1.38
C GLY A 73 5.28 10.80 -1.71
N ARG A 74 5.64 10.37 -2.92
CA ARG A 74 5.47 9.01 -3.42
C ARG A 74 6.79 8.22 -3.37
N PHE A 75 6.70 6.92 -3.18
CA PHE A 75 7.82 5.98 -3.25
C PHE A 75 7.38 4.64 -3.83
N SER A 76 8.34 3.80 -4.22
CA SER A 76 8.08 2.48 -4.80
C SER A 76 8.77 1.39 -3.99
N ALA A 77 8.07 0.29 -3.73
CA ALA A 77 8.63 -0.97 -3.28
C ALA A 77 8.67 -1.95 -4.46
N VAL A 78 9.81 -2.58 -4.68
CA VAL A 78 10.06 -3.47 -5.81
C VAL A 78 10.61 -4.79 -5.30
N SER A 79 10.02 -5.89 -5.77
CA SER A 79 10.51 -7.25 -5.57
C SER A 79 9.89 -8.18 -6.61
N LYS A 80 10.19 -9.48 -6.52
CA LYS A 80 9.41 -10.50 -7.23
C LYS A 80 8.13 -10.78 -6.43
N SER A 81 6.99 -10.74 -7.10
CA SER A 81 5.70 -10.99 -6.47
C SER A 81 5.51 -12.48 -6.18
N PRO A 82 5.16 -12.89 -4.94
CA PRO A 82 4.75 -14.25 -4.66
C PRO A 82 3.39 -14.60 -5.29
N LEU A 83 2.53 -13.60 -5.54
CA LEU A 83 1.24 -13.81 -6.21
C LEU A 83 1.42 -14.21 -7.68
N THR A 84 2.19 -13.42 -8.43
CA THR A 84 2.30 -13.55 -9.90
C THR A 84 3.55 -14.29 -10.36
N ASN A 85 4.55 -14.45 -9.49
CA ASN A 85 5.89 -14.97 -9.80
C ASN A 85 6.65 -14.11 -10.84
N THR A 86 6.33 -12.83 -10.95
CA THR A 86 7.00 -11.86 -11.85
C THR A 86 7.57 -10.69 -11.06
N ILE A 87 8.39 -9.85 -11.70
CA ILE A 87 8.74 -8.53 -11.16
C ILE A 87 7.45 -7.75 -10.85
N PHE A 88 7.43 -7.04 -9.73
CA PHE A 88 6.31 -6.21 -9.32
C PHE A 88 6.80 -4.93 -8.64
N ASP A 89 6.14 -3.81 -8.97
CA ASP A 89 6.30 -2.55 -8.26
C ASP A 89 4.99 -2.19 -7.57
N SER A 90 5.07 -1.81 -6.30
CA SER A 90 3.96 -1.23 -5.57
C SER A 90 4.30 0.22 -5.22
N ASN A 91 3.36 1.12 -5.42
CA ASN A 91 3.55 2.54 -5.21
C ASN A 91 2.68 3.03 -4.05
N CYS A 92 3.26 3.81 -3.14
CA CYS A 92 2.52 4.38 -2.02
C CYS A 92 2.85 5.86 -1.83
N GLY A 93 1.87 6.60 -1.32
CA GLY A 93 2.01 7.99 -0.91
C GLY A 93 2.23 8.15 0.59
N GLY A 94 1.76 9.28 1.13
CA GLY A 94 1.91 9.63 2.54
C GLY A 94 3.13 10.51 2.78
N PHE A 95 3.80 10.24 3.90
CA PHE A 95 4.95 11.01 4.37
C PHE A 95 6.23 10.17 4.50
N PHE A 96 6.12 8.83 4.45
CA PHE A 96 7.26 7.92 4.56
C PHE A 96 8.40 8.28 3.59
N ALA A 97 8.07 8.54 2.32
CA ALA A 97 9.05 8.87 1.29
C ALA A 97 9.91 10.10 1.66
N GLY A 98 9.28 11.17 2.14
CA GLY A 98 10.00 12.38 2.58
C GLY A 98 10.85 12.14 3.81
N LYS A 99 10.40 11.30 4.75
CA LYS A 99 11.16 10.91 5.94
C LYS A 99 12.36 10.03 5.59
N GLY A 100 12.20 9.12 4.64
CA GLY A 100 13.30 8.31 4.10
C GLY A 100 14.34 9.16 3.37
N ARG A 101 13.89 10.11 2.53
CA ARG A 101 14.80 11.09 1.90
C ARG A 101 15.58 11.93 2.91
N ALA A 102 14.96 12.26 4.04
CA ALA A 102 15.63 13.01 5.11
C ALA A 102 16.75 12.21 5.79
N CYS A 103 16.86 10.90 5.57
CA CYS A 103 18.00 10.08 6.01
C CYS A 103 19.22 10.22 5.06
N GLY A 104 19.12 11.02 3.99
CA GLY A 104 20.23 11.22 3.05
C GLY A 104 20.43 10.08 2.05
N ILE A 105 19.37 9.33 1.74
CA ILE A 105 19.39 8.21 0.79
C ILE A 105 18.31 8.35 -0.29
N ASP A 106 18.58 7.81 -1.48
CA ASP A 106 17.63 7.68 -2.59
C ASP A 106 16.79 6.39 -2.51
N GLY A 107 17.14 5.50 -1.58
CA GLY A 107 16.45 4.24 -1.33
C GLY A 107 17.29 3.28 -0.50
N PHE A 108 16.72 2.12 -0.18
CA PHE A 108 17.38 1.06 0.56
C PHE A 108 16.92 -0.33 0.10
N ILE A 109 17.77 -1.33 0.35
CA ILE A 109 17.56 -2.73 -0.03
C ILE A 109 17.62 -3.60 1.22
N LEU A 110 16.64 -4.47 1.40
CA LEU A 110 16.68 -5.52 2.42
C LEU A 110 17.01 -6.88 1.78
N ASN A 111 18.15 -7.45 2.18
CA ASN A 111 18.66 -8.74 1.73
C ASN A 111 18.65 -9.75 2.89
N GLY A 112 18.51 -11.05 2.60
CA GLY A 112 18.51 -12.07 3.65
C GLY A 112 17.20 -12.11 4.45
N ARG A 113 17.27 -12.65 5.67
CA ARG A 113 16.13 -12.86 6.58
C ARG A 113 16.61 -12.73 8.03
N CYS A 114 15.84 -12.05 8.87
CA CYS A 114 16.08 -12.02 10.31
C CYS A 114 15.75 -13.38 10.93
N ASP A 115 16.50 -13.77 11.94
CA ASP A 115 16.29 -14.97 12.75
C ASP A 115 15.04 -14.89 13.66
N ARG A 116 14.54 -13.67 13.91
CA ARG A 116 13.36 -13.39 14.74
C ARG A 116 12.57 -12.17 14.23
N PRO A 117 11.30 -12.00 14.65
CA PRO A 117 10.53 -10.78 14.39
C PRO A 117 11.31 -9.50 14.71
N SER A 118 11.51 -8.66 13.70
CA SER A 118 12.43 -7.54 13.76
C SER A 118 11.84 -6.24 13.19
N ILE A 119 12.27 -5.11 13.76
CA ILE A 119 12.06 -3.75 13.24
C ILE A 119 13.40 -3.27 12.69
N ILE A 120 13.41 -2.77 11.46
CA ILE A 120 14.60 -2.18 10.84
C ILE A 120 14.52 -0.66 10.96
N TYR A 121 15.37 -0.07 11.80
CA TYR A 121 15.45 1.37 11.98
C TYR A 121 16.59 1.94 11.12
N ILE A 122 16.31 2.98 10.34
CA ILE A 122 17.23 3.63 9.41
C ILE A 122 17.29 5.13 9.71
N ASP A 123 18.50 5.67 9.79
CA ASP A 123 18.79 7.11 9.91
C ASP A 123 19.99 7.50 9.03
N GLU A 124 20.54 8.71 9.23
CA GLU A 124 21.71 9.18 8.48
C GLU A 124 22.99 8.34 8.68
N GLY A 125 23.07 7.55 9.76
CA GLY A 125 24.22 6.73 10.13
C GLY A 125 24.20 5.31 9.57
N GLY A 126 23.03 4.80 9.13
CA GLY A 126 22.88 3.45 8.57
C GLY A 126 21.61 2.77 9.07
N ALA A 127 21.68 1.45 9.28
CA ALA A 127 20.58 0.67 9.84
C ALA A 127 20.93 0.01 11.18
N ARG A 128 19.93 -0.12 12.05
CA ARG A 128 19.97 -0.96 13.26
C ARG A 128 18.73 -1.85 13.38
N MET A 129 18.87 -3.01 14.01
CA MET A 129 17.78 -3.96 14.22
C MET A 129 17.25 -3.86 15.64
N ASP A 130 15.93 -3.73 15.76
CA ASP A 130 15.20 -3.72 17.01
C ASP A 130 14.31 -4.97 17.09
N ASP A 131 14.08 -5.48 18.31
CA ASP A 131 13.13 -6.56 18.54
C ASP A 131 11.68 -6.10 18.26
N ALA A 132 10.93 -6.96 17.56
CA ALA A 132 9.52 -6.77 17.23
C ALA A 132 8.60 -7.86 17.81
N SER A 133 9.13 -8.72 18.68
CA SER A 133 8.41 -9.91 19.17
C SER A 133 7.11 -9.53 19.89
N SER A 134 7.10 -8.39 20.58
CA SER A 134 5.92 -7.89 21.31
C SER A 134 4.80 -7.34 20.43
N VAL A 135 5.06 -7.06 19.15
CA VAL A 135 4.09 -6.47 18.20
C VAL A 135 3.84 -7.38 16.99
N TRP A 136 4.53 -8.52 16.92
CA TRP A 136 4.23 -9.58 15.95
C TRP A 136 2.87 -10.20 16.28
N GLY A 137 2.02 -10.37 15.28
CA GLY A 137 0.62 -10.79 15.44
C GLY A 137 -0.37 -9.64 15.60
N SER A 138 0.09 -8.43 15.94
CA SER A 138 -0.78 -7.26 16.07
C SER A 138 -1.23 -6.72 14.71
N GLY A 139 -2.45 -6.19 14.68
CA GLY A 139 -2.98 -5.42 13.55
C GLY A 139 -2.13 -4.17 13.28
N ILE A 140 -2.28 -3.61 12.08
CA ILE A 140 -1.53 -2.44 11.63
C ILE A 140 -1.87 -1.20 12.47
N GLU A 141 -3.10 -1.04 12.97
CA GLU A 141 -3.49 0.09 13.83
C GLU A 141 -2.71 0.09 15.14
N GLU A 142 -2.78 -1.03 15.85
CA GLU A 142 -2.04 -1.25 17.11
C GLU A 142 -0.54 -1.13 16.88
N SER A 143 -0.02 -1.77 15.81
CA SER A 143 1.40 -1.68 15.46
C SER A 143 1.83 -0.24 15.20
N SER A 144 1.00 0.57 14.52
CA SER A 144 1.32 1.96 14.22
C SER A 144 1.36 2.81 15.48
N ILE A 145 0.46 2.59 16.44
CA ILE A 145 0.47 3.26 17.75
C ILE A 145 1.76 2.91 18.50
N TYR A 146 2.05 1.61 18.65
CA TYR A 146 3.26 1.13 19.32
C TYR A 146 4.54 1.74 18.71
N LEU A 147 4.65 1.74 17.39
CA LEU A 147 5.81 2.26 16.68
C LEU A 147 5.92 3.80 16.80
N GLN A 148 4.80 4.52 16.77
CA GLN A 148 4.80 5.98 16.97
C GLN A 148 5.17 6.37 18.40
N GLU A 149 4.72 5.63 19.41
CA GLU A 149 5.12 5.85 20.81
C GLU A 149 6.61 5.57 21.01
N ARG A 150 7.12 4.49 20.41
CA ARG A 150 8.53 4.07 20.54
C ARG A 150 9.51 4.98 19.80
N TYR A 151 9.18 5.41 18.59
CA TYR A 151 10.12 6.15 17.71
C TYR A 151 9.76 7.63 17.50
N GLY A 152 8.61 8.06 18.01
CA GLY A 152 8.11 9.42 17.94
C GLY A 152 7.41 9.75 16.61
N SER A 153 6.51 10.74 16.67
CA SER A 153 5.71 11.22 15.51
C SER A 153 6.52 11.82 14.35
N GLY A 154 7.82 12.01 14.55
CA GLY A 154 8.75 12.47 13.52
C GLY A 154 9.21 11.37 12.56
N ALA A 155 9.05 10.10 12.91
CA ALA A 155 9.49 8.96 12.10
C ALA A 155 8.49 8.62 10.99
N GLY A 156 8.99 8.11 9.86
CA GLY A 156 8.17 7.42 8.86
C GLY A 156 8.19 5.93 9.16
N ILE A 157 7.04 5.27 9.10
CA ILE A 157 6.93 3.83 9.40
C ILE A 157 6.33 3.12 8.19
N LEU A 158 6.88 1.95 7.87
CA LEU A 158 6.20 0.89 7.11
C LEU A 158 5.99 -0.30 8.02
N THR A 159 4.83 -0.95 7.95
CA THR A 159 4.50 -2.10 8.79
C THR A 159 3.64 -3.11 8.03
N ILE A 160 3.77 -4.39 8.38
CA ILE A 160 2.88 -5.46 7.92
C ILE A 160 1.88 -5.84 9.01
N GLY A 161 0.71 -6.31 8.61
CA GLY A 161 -0.26 -6.94 9.51
C GLY A 161 -0.13 -8.47 9.51
N PRO A 162 -1.02 -9.17 10.23
CA PRO A 162 -1.06 -10.63 10.30
C PRO A 162 -1.04 -11.32 8.93
N ALA A 163 -1.66 -10.73 7.90
CA ALA A 163 -1.62 -11.32 6.57
C ALA A 163 -0.22 -11.37 5.96
N GLY A 164 0.63 -10.37 6.24
CA GLY A 164 2.03 -10.36 5.80
C GLY A 164 2.87 -11.38 6.58
N GLU A 165 2.67 -11.43 7.90
CA GLU A 165 3.32 -12.37 8.80
C GLU A 165 3.00 -13.84 8.43
N ASN A 166 1.75 -14.11 8.07
CA ASN A 166 1.27 -15.42 7.61
C ASN A 166 1.47 -15.65 6.11
N LEU A 167 2.24 -14.81 5.42
CA LEU A 167 2.62 -14.99 4.01
C LEU A 167 1.42 -15.12 3.04
N VAL A 168 0.30 -14.42 3.30
CA VAL A 168 -0.82 -14.32 2.35
C VAL A 168 -0.31 -13.70 1.05
N LEU A 169 -0.59 -14.33 -0.10
CA LEU A 169 0.10 -13.99 -1.36
C LEU A 169 -0.26 -12.59 -1.89
N PHE A 170 -1.31 -11.99 -1.36
CA PHE A 170 -1.76 -10.63 -1.66
C PHE A 170 -1.79 -9.74 -0.40
N SER A 171 -0.86 -9.96 0.52
CA SER A 171 -0.66 -9.07 1.67
C SER A 171 0.09 -7.79 1.30
N THR A 172 -0.17 -6.75 2.08
CA THR A 172 0.27 -5.37 1.86
C THR A 172 1.31 -4.93 2.88
N ILE A 173 1.94 -3.80 2.59
CA ILE A 173 2.75 -3.05 3.56
C ILE A 173 2.07 -1.69 3.73
N SER A 174 1.81 -1.29 4.98
CA SER A 174 1.15 -0.03 5.31
C SER A 174 2.13 1.02 5.80
N THR A 175 1.90 2.29 5.48
CA THR A 175 2.52 3.42 6.16
C THR A 175 1.93 3.65 7.56
N ASP A 176 2.60 4.47 8.38
CA ASP A 176 2.13 4.95 9.69
C ASP A 176 0.72 5.58 9.65
N ASP A 177 0.33 6.10 8.50
CA ASP A 177 -0.96 6.71 8.28
C ASP A 177 -1.96 5.83 7.54
N MET A 178 -1.75 4.51 7.41
CA MET A 178 -2.66 3.56 6.74
C MET A 178 -2.73 3.65 5.21
N ARG A 179 -1.67 4.12 4.55
CA ARG A 179 -1.59 4.03 3.08
C ARG A 179 -0.86 2.77 2.69
N MET A 180 -1.31 2.13 1.61
CA MET A 180 -0.88 0.77 1.30
C MET A 180 0.04 0.73 0.08
N LEU A 181 1.15 0.01 0.21
CA LEU A 181 1.75 -0.73 -0.90
C LEU A 181 0.87 -1.95 -1.15
N GLY A 182 -0.20 -1.72 -1.91
CA GLY A 182 -1.43 -2.49 -1.79
C GLY A 182 -1.51 -3.78 -2.60
N ARG A 183 -0.58 -4.06 -3.53
CA ARG A 183 -0.73 -5.18 -4.47
C ARG A 183 0.58 -5.95 -4.67
N GLY A 184 0.45 -7.16 -5.20
CA GLY A 184 1.57 -8.01 -5.60
C GLY A 184 2.19 -8.81 -4.46
N GLY A 185 1.65 -8.76 -3.23
CA GLY A 185 2.10 -9.61 -2.14
C GLY A 185 3.44 -9.20 -1.52
N LEU A 186 3.82 -7.93 -1.63
CA LEU A 186 5.07 -7.46 -1.04
C LEU A 186 5.04 -7.50 0.50
N GLY A 187 3.86 -7.51 1.13
CA GLY A 187 3.71 -7.79 2.55
C GLY A 187 4.24 -9.18 2.94
N ALA A 188 3.96 -10.21 2.12
CA ALA A 188 4.47 -11.55 2.34
C ALA A 188 5.98 -11.65 2.09
N VAL A 189 6.51 -10.89 1.13
CA VAL A 189 7.98 -10.79 0.94
C VAL A 189 8.63 -10.23 2.20
N MET A 190 8.11 -9.13 2.75
CA MET A 190 8.61 -8.53 3.98
C MET A 190 8.43 -9.45 5.20
N GLY A 191 7.27 -10.10 5.34
CA GLY A 191 6.99 -11.09 6.39
C GLY A 191 7.89 -12.32 6.30
N SER A 192 8.21 -12.80 5.08
CA SER A 192 9.15 -13.91 4.87
C SER A 192 10.57 -13.59 5.31
N LYS A 193 10.89 -12.31 5.54
CA LYS A 193 12.17 -11.87 6.07
C LYS A 193 12.15 -11.67 7.59
N ASN A 194 11.04 -12.01 8.26
CA ASN A 194 10.75 -11.72 9.66
C ASN A 194 10.83 -10.23 10.02
N VAL A 195 10.53 -9.34 9.07
CA VAL A 195 10.53 -7.90 9.30
C VAL A 195 9.10 -7.43 9.53
N LYS A 196 8.79 -7.03 10.77
CA LYS A 196 7.48 -6.46 11.14
C LYS A 196 7.32 -5.04 10.60
N ALA A 197 8.36 -4.22 10.76
CA ALA A 197 8.32 -2.83 10.39
C ALA A 197 9.67 -2.28 9.94
N ILE A 198 9.63 -1.22 9.14
CA ILE A 198 10.77 -0.38 8.78
C ILE A 198 10.48 1.02 9.30
N VAL A 199 11.41 1.59 10.04
CA VAL A 199 11.31 2.93 10.61
C VAL A 199 12.41 3.79 10.02
N VAL A 200 12.05 4.93 9.44
CA VAL A 200 13.01 5.91 8.91
C VAL A 200 12.90 7.20 9.69
N ARG A 201 14.04 7.77 10.09
CA ARG A 201 14.08 9.06 10.75
C ARG A 201 15.36 9.78 10.39
N GLY A 202 15.22 10.88 9.67
CA GLY A 202 16.32 11.78 9.36
C GLY A 202 15.88 13.23 9.34
N SER A 203 16.86 14.11 9.13
CA SER A 203 16.75 15.56 9.26
C SER A 203 17.27 16.33 8.04
N GLN A 204 17.85 15.63 7.06
CA GLN A 204 18.41 16.24 5.86
C GLN A 204 17.33 16.84 4.95
N ARG A 205 17.73 17.84 4.15
CA ARG A 205 16.89 18.46 3.14
C ARG A 205 17.32 18.03 1.76
N THR A 206 16.38 17.78 0.86
CA THR A 206 16.69 17.52 -0.55
C THR A 206 17.23 18.79 -1.20
N GLU A 207 18.45 18.75 -1.69
CA GLU A 207 19.07 19.86 -2.42
C GLU A 207 18.43 20.02 -3.81
N VAL A 208 18.18 21.27 -4.21
CA VAL A 208 17.57 21.62 -5.49
C VAL A 208 18.52 22.56 -6.23
N HIS A 209 18.72 22.32 -7.53
CA HIS A 209 19.65 23.11 -8.36
C HIS A 209 19.27 24.59 -8.40
N ASP A 210 18.00 24.88 -8.72
CA ASP A 210 17.46 26.23 -8.81
C ASP A 210 16.14 26.31 -8.04
N SER A 211 16.19 26.86 -6.83
CA SER A 211 15.03 26.94 -5.95
C SER A 211 13.98 27.95 -6.43
N GLU A 212 14.40 29.04 -7.08
CA GLU A 212 13.46 30.07 -7.55
C GLU A 212 12.72 29.60 -8.80
N GLN A 213 13.42 28.95 -9.73
CA GLN A 213 12.80 28.31 -10.87
C GLN A 213 11.86 27.18 -10.44
N LEU A 214 12.25 26.35 -9.46
CA LEU A 214 11.36 25.31 -8.93
C LEU A 214 10.09 25.92 -8.32
N LYS A 215 10.20 26.99 -7.51
CA LYS A 215 9.05 27.71 -6.96
C LYS A 215 8.12 28.23 -8.06
N PHE A 216 8.68 28.84 -9.11
CA PHE A 216 7.92 29.33 -10.25
C PHE A 216 7.15 28.20 -10.95
N VAL A 217 7.83 27.10 -11.30
CA VAL A 217 7.21 25.94 -11.95
C VAL A 217 6.14 25.30 -11.07
N CYS A 218 6.40 25.15 -9.76
CA CYS A 218 5.42 24.62 -8.82
C CYS A 218 4.16 25.49 -8.76
N LYS A 219 4.30 26.83 -8.82
CA LYS A 219 3.16 27.75 -8.89
C LYS A 219 2.34 27.54 -10.18
N GLN A 220 2.99 27.33 -11.32
CA GLN A 220 2.27 27.04 -12.58
C GLN A 220 1.57 25.68 -12.53
N ALA A 221 2.27 24.63 -12.08
CA ALA A 221 1.70 23.29 -11.92
C ALA A 221 0.48 23.31 -10.99
N ARG A 222 0.56 24.05 -9.89
CA ARG A 222 -0.57 24.24 -8.98
C ARG A 222 -1.78 24.88 -9.67
N LYS A 223 -1.58 25.93 -10.48
CA LYS A 223 -2.68 26.55 -11.25
C LYS A 223 -3.36 25.54 -12.18
N LEU A 224 -2.59 24.67 -12.83
CA LEU A 224 -3.14 23.62 -13.70
C LEU A 224 -3.97 22.59 -12.90
N ILE A 225 -3.47 22.17 -11.73
CA ILE A 225 -4.19 21.26 -10.83
C ILE A 225 -5.49 21.90 -10.32
N GLU A 226 -5.47 23.19 -10.01
CA GLU A 226 -6.65 23.93 -9.54
C GLU A 226 -7.65 24.20 -10.69
N ALA A 227 -7.17 24.41 -11.91
CA ALA A 227 -8.02 24.64 -13.09
C ALA A 227 -8.73 23.37 -13.57
N ASN A 228 -8.17 22.18 -13.33
CA ASN A 228 -8.79 20.92 -13.74
C ASN A 228 -9.92 20.50 -12.75
N PRO A 229 -11.19 20.39 -13.20
CA PRO A 229 -12.31 20.05 -12.31
C PRO A 229 -12.22 18.69 -11.63
N ILE A 230 -11.54 17.71 -12.23
CA ILE A 230 -11.35 16.38 -11.63
C ILE A 230 -10.49 16.51 -10.37
N THR A 231 -9.37 17.22 -10.47
CA THR A 231 -8.43 17.38 -9.35
C THR A 231 -8.88 18.44 -8.34
N SER A 232 -9.56 19.50 -8.78
CA SER A 232 -9.95 20.61 -7.89
C SER A 232 -11.34 20.46 -7.27
N LYS A 233 -12.25 19.71 -7.90
CA LYS A 233 -13.61 19.47 -7.41
C LYS A 233 -13.86 17.99 -7.18
N GLY A 234 -13.77 17.15 -8.20
CA GLY A 234 -14.19 15.74 -8.14
C GLY A 234 -13.48 14.93 -7.05
N LEU A 235 -12.17 14.70 -7.21
CA LEU A 235 -11.35 13.98 -6.25
C LEU A 235 -11.35 14.68 -4.88
N LYS A 236 -11.40 16.01 -4.85
CA LYS A 236 -11.39 16.80 -3.62
C LYS A 236 -12.71 16.74 -2.85
N ALA A 237 -13.84 16.53 -3.51
CA ALA A 237 -15.15 16.37 -2.89
C ALA A 237 -15.41 14.91 -2.52
N PHE A 238 -15.19 13.98 -3.44
CA PHE A 238 -15.70 12.61 -3.33
C PHE A 238 -14.61 11.53 -3.24
N GLY A 239 -13.34 11.90 -3.39
CA GLY A 239 -12.24 10.94 -3.47
C GLY A 239 -12.29 10.16 -4.79
N THR A 240 -11.57 9.04 -4.85
CA THR A 240 -11.62 8.15 -6.02
C THR A 240 -13.00 7.50 -6.23
N PRO A 241 -13.85 7.22 -5.20
CA PRO A 241 -15.19 6.66 -5.41
C PRO A 241 -16.15 7.51 -6.27
N ILE A 242 -15.78 8.73 -6.67
CA ILE A 242 -16.48 9.47 -7.74
C ILE A 242 -16.62 8.64 -9.02
N LEU A 243 -15.71 7.69 -9.24
CA LEU A 243 -15.72 6.82 -10.41
C LEU A 243 -16.88 5.82 -10.43
N VAL A 244 -17.52 5.51 -9.29
CA VAL A 244 -18.59 4.49 -9.25
C VAL A 244 -19.71 4.79 -10.25
N ASN A 245 -20.30 5.99 -10.18
CA ASN A 245 -21.41 6.36 -11.06
C ASN A 245 -20.94 6.55 -12.51
N ILE A 246 -19.73 7.07 -12.72
CA ILE A 246 -19.15 7.29 -14.05
C ILE A 246 -18.95 5.95 -14.76
N ILE A 247 -18.28 4.99 -14.11
CA ILE A 247 -17.97 3.68 -14.66
C ILE A 247 -19.26 2.86 -14.87
N ASN A 248 -20.23 2.97 -13.96
CA ASN A 248 -21.54 2.33 -14.13
C ASN A 248 -22.31 2.90 -15.33
N GLY A 249 -22.35 4.23 -15.46
CA GLY A 249 -22.98 4.91 -16.60
C GLY A 249 -22.33 4.56 -17.95
N MET A 250 -21.03 4.25 -17.95
CA MET A 250 -20.30 3.79 -19.14
C MET A 250 -20.54 2.32 -19.50
N GLY A 251 -21.19 1.53 -18.64
CA GLY A 251 -21.47 0.12 -18.95
C GLY A 251 -20.37 -0.86 -18.59
N ILE A 252 -19.43 -0.46 -17.72
CA ILE A 252 -18.20 -1.20 -17.42
C ILE A 252 -17.93 -1.29 -15.91
N PHE A 253 -18.97 -1.30 -15.07
CA PHE A 253 -18.87 -1.48 -13.62
C PHE A 253 -19.11 -2.94 -13.22
N PRO A 254 -18.05 -3.72 -12.97
CA PRO A 254 -18.18 -5.15 -12.77
C PRO A 254 -18.90 -5.47 -11.46
N ASN A 255 -19.85 -6.39 -11.50
CA ASN A 255 -20.52 -6.90 -10.32
C ASN A 255 -20.79 -8.41 -10.43
N TYR A 256 -20.88 -9.09 -9.28
CA TYR A 256 -20.98 -10.55 -9.16
C TYR A 256 -19.88 -11.29 -9.94
N ASN A 257 -18.62 -11.11 -9.54
CA ASN A 257 -17.44 -11.66 -10.20
C ASN A 257 -17.42 -11.43 -11.73
N TYR A 258 -17.61 -10.17 -12.15
CA TYR A 258 -17.68 -9.76 -13.56
C TYR A 258 -18.84 -10.34 -14.39
N ARG A 259 -19.83 -11.03 -13.79
CA ARG A 259 -20.99 -11.55 -14.54
C ARG A 259 -21.86 -10.44 -15.14
N TYR A 260 -21.85 -9.26 -14.55
CA TYR A 260 -22.54 -8.08 -15.05
C TYR A 260 -21.62 -6.86 -15.05
N SER A 261 -21.92 -5.89 -15.91
CA SER A 261 -21.13 -4.67 -16.09
C SER A 261 -21.91 -3.38 -15.78
N GLN A 262 -23.16 -3.51 -15.31
CA GLN A 262 -24.00 -2.40 -14.84
C GLN A 262 -24.90 -2.88 -13.71
N THR A 263 -25.40 -1.92 -12.92
CA THR A 263 -26.38 -2.14 -11.87
C THR A 263 -27.16 -0.86 -11.58
N ASP A 264 -28.43 -0.98 -11.20
CA ASP A 264 -29.27 0.10 -10.71
C ASP A 264 -28.90 0.56 -9.29
N LYS A 265 -28.12 -0.26 -8.57
CA LYS A 265 -27.70 -0.02 -7.17
C LYS A 265 -26.38 0.74 -7.03
N ALA A 266 -25.71 1.14 -8.12
CA ALA A 266 -24.38 1.76 -8.06
C ALA A 266 -24.36 3.05 -7.20
N GLY A 267 -25.45 3.83 -7.23
CA GLY A 267 -25.58 5.04 -6.42
C GLY A 267 -25.54 4.78 -4.91
N MET A 268 -25.89 3.57 -4.45
CA MET A 268 -25.85 3.22 -3.02
C MET A 268 -24.42 3.16 -2.46
N VAL A 269 -23.43 2.96 -3.32
CA VAL A 269 -22.02 2.79 -2.93
C VAL A 269 -21.11 3.86 -3.53
N SER A 270 -21.67 4.93 -4.09
CA SER A 270 -20.90 5.94 -4.81
C SER A 270 -20.17 6.91 -3.87
N GLY A 271 -19.22 7.67 -4.43
CA GLY A 271 -18.50 8.70 -3.68
C GLY A 271 -19.39 9.80 -3.11
N GLU A 272 -20.51 10.12 -3.76
CA GLU A 272 -21.54 11.03 -3.25
C GLU A 272 -22.18 10.48 -1.98
N THR A 273 -22.57 9.20 -1.98
CA THR A 273 -23.18 8.53 -0.83
C THR A 273 -22.19 8.38 0.33
N ILE A 274 -20.93 8.00 0.05
CA ILE A 274 -19.85 8.01 1.06
C ILE A 274 -19.72 9.40 1.68
N ASN A 275 -19.71 10.45 0.85
CA ASN A 275 -19.54 11.81 1.31
C ASN A 275 -20.72 12.32 2.16
N SER A 276 -21.95 11.88 1.91
CA SER A 276 -23.12 12.31 2.69
C SER A 276 -23.36 11.50 3.96
N THR A 277 -22.81 10.28 4.08
CA THR A 277 -23.15 9.34 5.16
C THR A 277 -22.03 9.08 6.15
N MET A 278 -20.78 8.99 5.69
CA MET A 278 -19.65 8.50 6.51
C MET A 278 -18.39 9.36 6.44
N PHE A 279 -18.34 10.37 5.58
CA PHE A 279 -17.16 11.23 5.46
C PHE A 279 -16.94 12.06 6.74
N GLU A 280 -15.77 11.89 7.35
CA GLU A 280 -15.36 12.70 8.50
C GLU A 280 -14.43 13.85 8.05
N ARG A 281 -13.36 13.51 7.32
CA ARG A 281 -12.39 14.50 6.83
C ARG A 281 -11.54 13.95 5.68
N ARG A 282 -10.84 14.85 4.99
CA ARG A 282 -9.83 14.50 3.99
C ARG A 282 -8.41 14.61 4.56
N LYS A 283 -7.48 13.82 4.04
CA LYS A 283 -6.06 13.91 4.38
C LYS A 283 -5.19 13.92 3.12
N ALA A 284 -4.23 14.84 3.04
CA ALA A 284 -3.31 14.92 1.91
C ALA A 284 -2.08 14.04 2.11
N CYS A 285 -1.49 13.55 1.02
CA CYS A 285 -0.08 13.13 1.01
C CYS A 285 0.83 14.36 1.13
N GLN A 286 2.12 14.15 1.39
CA GLN A 286 3.11 15.22 1.37
C GLN A 286 3.07 15.99 0.03
N SER A 287 3.11 17.33 0.13
CA SER A 287 3.09 18.27 -1.00
C SER A 287 1.90 18.13 -1.95
N CYS A 288 0.79 17.51 -1.53
CA CYS A 288 -0.38 17.27 -2.38
C CYS A 288 -1.46 18.35 -2.20
N TYR A 289 -1.82 19.03 -3.30
CA TYR A 289 -2.90 20.03 -3.33
C TYR A 289 -4.29 19.45 -3.64
N ILE A 290 -4.36 18.18 -4.06
CA ILE A 290 -5.59 17.49 -4.45
C ILE A 290 -6.35 16.99 -3.21
N ALA A 291 -5.64 16.37 -2.26
CA ALA A 291 -6.19 15.80 -1.03
C ALA A 291 -7.40 14.87 -1.27
N CYS A 292 -7.23 13.87 -2.15
CA CYS A 292 -8.30 12.97 -2.56
C CYS A 292 -8.75 12.00 -1.46
N ASP A 293 -7.83 11.67 -0.57
CA ASP A 293 -7.97 10.58 0.38
C ASP A 293 -8.94 10.91 1.52
N ARG A 294 -9.71 9.88 1.90
CA ARG A 294 -10.86 9.98 2.79
C ARG A 294 -10.58 9.31 4.11
N ILE A 295 -10.97 9.98 5.19
CA ILE A 295 -11.18 9.35 6.49
C ILE A 295 -12.69 9.26 6.67
N THR A 296 -13.18 8.03 6.81
CA THR A 296 -14.58 7.71 7.04
C THR A 296 -14.80 7.25 8.47
N ASN A 297 -16.03 7.42 8.95
CA ASN A 297 -16.47 7.03 10.27
C ASN A 297 -17.75 6.19 10.14
N MET A 298 -17.63 4.91 10.47
CA MET A 298 -18.72 3.94 10.44
C MET A 298 -19.19 3.73 11.88
N ASN A 299 -20.11 4.57 12.35
CA ASN A 299 -20.70 4.47 13.70
C ASN A 299 -19.66 4.36 14.85
N GLY A 300 -18.58 5.13 14.78
CA GLY A 300 -17.51 5.16 15.77
C GLY A 300 -16.21 4.50 15.32
N VAL A 301 -16.24 3.63 14.29
CA VAL A 301 -15.04 3.03 13.71
C VAL A 301 -14.49 3.96 12.63
N ARG A 302 -13.31 4.52 12.87
CA ARG A 302 -12.62 5.40 11.92
C ARG A 302 -11.71 4.59 11.02
N SER A 303 -11.78 4.81 9.72
CA SER A 303 -10.92 4.13 8.75
C SER A 303 -10.53 5.04 7.60
N ARG A 304 -9.49 4.66 6.86
CA ARG A 304 -9.10 5.32 5.61
C ARG A 304 -9.80 4.67 4.42
N GLY A 305 -10.22 5.48 3.47
CA GLY A 305 -11.00 5.06 2.32
C GLY A 305 -12.47 4.79 2.70
N PRO A 306 -13.15 3.85 2.04
CA PRO A 306 -12.63 3.03 0.94
C PRO A 306 -12.32 3.87 -0.31
N GLU A 307 -11.27 3.49 -1.05
CA GLU A 307 -11.03 3.98 -2.41
C GLU A 307 -11.99 3.29 -3.40
N TYR A 308 -12.11 3.79 -4.62
CA TYR A 308 -13.01 3.23 -5.65
C TYR A 308 -12.86 1.72 -5.81
N GLU A 309 -11.62 1.25 -5.90
CA GLU A 309 -11.30 -0.15 -6.10
C GLU A 309 -11.68 -1.00 -4.87
N SER A 310 -11.51 -0.48 -3.65
CA SER A 310 -11.97 -1.15 -2.43
C SER A 310 -13.49 -1.25 -2.37
N VAL A 311 -14.19 -0.17 -2.74
CA VAL A 311 -15.67 -0.15 -2.83
C VAL A 311 -16.14 -1.22 -3.80
N TRP A 312 -15.56 -1.25 -5.00
CA TRP A 312 -15.92 -2.20 -6.03
C TRP A 312 -15.64 -3.65 -5.60
N ALA A 313 -14.41 -3.94 -5.19
CA ALA A 313 -13.95 -5.31 -4.98
C ALA A 313 -14.61 -5.99 -3.78
N LEU A 314 -14.83 -5.26 -2.68
CA LEU A 314 -15.46 -5.79 -1.46
C LEU A 314 -16.99 -5.60 -1.46
N GLY A 315 -17.51 -4.90 -2.47
CA GLY A 315 -18.92 -4.55 -2.59
C GLY A 315 -19.57 -5.20 -3.81
N PRO A 316 -19.86 -4.44 -4.88
CA PRO A 316 -20.58 -4.94 -6.05
C PRO A 316 -19.95 -6.19 -6.68
N ASN A 317 -18.62 -6.34 -6.66
CA ASN A 317 -17.98 -7.56 -7.17
C ASN A 317 -18.41 -8.82 -6.39
N CYS A 318 -18.69 -8.68 -5.09
CA CYS A 318 -19.26 -9.72 -4.21
C CYS A 318 -20.80 -9.68 -4.15
N GLY A 319 -21.47 -8.86 -4.98
CA GLY A 319 -22.93 -8.67 -4.95
C GLY A 319 -23.43 -7.85 -3.76
N ILE A 320 -22.55 -7.13 -3.05
CA ILE A 320 -22.86 -6.37 -1.83
C ILE A 320 -23.01 -4.89 -2.19
N PHE A 321 -24.11 -4.27 -1.75
CA PHE A 321 -24.40 -2.85 -1.97
C PHE A 321 -24.67 -2.09 -0.65
N ASP A 322 -24.37 -2.74 0.47
CA ASP A 322 -24.42 -2.14 1.80
C ASP A 322 -23.09 -1.45 2.10
N LEU A 323 -23.12 -0.11 2.16
CA LEU A 323 -21.91 0.69 2.23
C LEU A 323 -21.18 0.55 3.58
N ASP A 324 -21.91 0.35 4.68
CA ASP A 324 -21.31 0.12 6.00
C ASP A 324 -20.54 -1.20 6.04
N SER A 325 -21.10 -2.28 5.49
CA SER A 325 -20.42 -3.58 5.37
C SER A 325 -19.17 -3.49 4.49
N ILE A 326 -19.23 -2.75 3.37
CA ILE A 326 -18.08 -2.53 2.48
C ILE A 326 -16.98 -1.76 3.21
N ALA A 327 -17.35 -0.70 3.91
CA ALA A 327 -16.40 0.14 4.61
C ALA A 327 -15.75 -0.61 5.79
N MET A 328 -16.51 -1.46 6.50
CA MET A 328 -15.99 -2.35 7.54
C MET A 328 -15.02 -3.40 6.98
N SER A 329 -15.38 -4.01 5.84
CA SER A 329 -14.50 -4.97 5.15
C SER A 329 -13.19 -4.31 4.71
N ASN A 330 -13.24 -3.07 4.23
CA ASN A 330 -12.05 -2.27 3.90
C ASN A 330 -11.21 -1.96 5.15
N HIS A 331 -11.84 -1.61 6.27
CA HIS A 331 -11.13 -1.42 7.54
C HIS A 331 -10.40 -2.70 7.99
N LEU A 332 -11.06 -3.85 7.95
CA LEU A 332 -10.44 -5.13 8.27
C LEU A 332 -9.27 -5.46 7.34
N CYS A 333 -9.43 -5.27 6.03
CA CYS A 333 -8.32 -5.48 5.09
C CYS A 333 -7.13 -4.55 5.39
N ASN A 334 -7.40 -3.27 5.68
CA ASN A 334 -6.36 -2.32 6.03
C ASN A 334 -5.64 -2.69 7.33
N ASN A 335 -6.37 -3.10 8.37
CA ASN A 335 -5.79 -3.44 9.66
C ASN A 335 -5.04 -4.78 9.63
N LEU A 336 -5.54 -5.76 8.86
CA LEU A 336 -4.92 -7.08 8.74
C LEU A 336 -3.78 -7.12 7.71
N GLY A 337 -3.70 -6.13 6.81
CA GLY A 337 -2.68 -6.03 5.78
C GLY A 337 -3.00 -6.82 4.51
N LEU A 338 -4.23 -6.73 4.02
CA LEU A 338 -4.72 -7.42 2.81
C LEU A 338 -5.00 -6.44 1.66
N ASP A 339 -4.65 -6.82 0.44
CA ASP A 339 -5.05 -6.12 -0.78
C ASP A 339 -6.56 -6.21 -0.95
N THR A 340 -7.30 -5.10 -0.84
CA THR A 340 -8.76 -5.09 -0.98
C THR A 340 -9.22 -5.62 -2.34
N ILE A 341 -8.45 -5.35 -3.40
CA ILE A 341 -8.78 -5.81 -4.76
C ILE A 341 -8.67 -7.32 -4.85
N SER A 342 -7.51 -7.87 -4.48
CA SER A 342 -7.26 -9.31 -4.58
C SER A 342 -8.08 -10.09 -3.57
N CYS A 343 -8.28 -9.56 -2.35
CA CYS A 343 -9.15 -10.15 -1.33
C CYS A 343 -10.60 -10.24 -1.83
N GLY A 344 -11.18 -9.11 -2.24
CA GLY A 344 -12.56 -9.07 -2.76
C GLY A 344 -12.74 -9.92 -4.02
N SER A 345 -11.79 -9.90 -4.95
CA SER A 345 -11.85 -10.74 -6.16
C SER A 345 -11.72 -12.23 -5.85
N THR A 346 -10.93 -12.60 -4.83
CA THR A 346 -10.79 -14.00 -4.40
C THR A 346 -12.05 -14.49 -3.69
N ILE A 347 -12.66 -13.64 -2.85
CA ILE A 347 -13.95 -13.93 -2.22
C ILE A 347 -15.05 -14.07 -3.28
N ALA A 348 -15.12 -13.15 -4.25
CA ALA A 348 -16.11 -13.22 -5.33
C ALA A 348 -15.97 -14.50 -6.19
N CYS A 349 -14.73 -14.91 -6.48
CA CYS A 349 -14.46 -16.20 -7.12
C CYS A 349 -14.97 -17.38 -6.27
N ALA A 350 -14.69 -17.37 -4.97
CA ALA A 350 -15.15 -18.40 -4.05
C ALA A 350 -16.69 -18.44 -3.93
N MET A 351 -17.36 -17.28 -3.93
CA MET A 351 -18.83 -17.17 -3.95
C MET A 351 -19.41 -17.86 -5.19
N GLU A 352 -18.84 -17.61 -6.36
CA GLU A 352 -19.30 -18.25 -7.60
C GLU A 352 -19.06 -19.76 -7.61
N LEU A 353 -17.89 -20.22 -7.16
CA LEU A 353 -17.59 -21.64 -7.02
C LEU A 353 -18.52 -22.33 -6.02
N PHE A 354 -18.87 -21.64 -4.92
CA PHE A 354 -19.81 -22.15 -3.92
C PHE A 354 -21.24 -22.26 -4.48
N GLU A 355 -21.75 -21.22 -5.15
CA GLU A 355 -23.08 -21.25 -5.78
C GLU A 355 -23.20 -22.31 -6.88
N ASN A 356 -22.10 -22.59 -7.58
CA ASN A 356 -22.03 -23.67 -8.58
C ASN A 356 -21.78 -25.07 -7.98
N GLY A 357 -21.71 -25.19 -6.65
CA GLY A 357 -21.48 -26.47 -5.96
C GLY A 357 -20.06 -27.04 -6.11
N MET A 358 -19.10 -26.24 -6.58
CA MET A 358 -17.70 -26.62 -6.80
C MET A 358 -16.83 -26.41 -5.55
N LEU A 359 -17.22 -25.51 -4.66
CA LEU A 359 -16.57 -25.27 -3.37
C LEU A 359 -17.48 -25.73 -2.23
N LYS A 360 -16.91 -26.46 -1.25
CA LYS A 360 -17.63 -26.88 -0.04
C LYS A 360 -17.30 -25.94 1.11
N GLY A 361 -18.33 -25.42 1.77
CA GLY A 361 -18.16 -24.39 2.79
C GLY A 361 -17.85 -23.04 2.15
N GLY A 362 -18.56 -21.99 2.56
CA GLY A 362 -18.48 -20.69 1.93
C GLY A 362 -19.79 -19.92 2.06
N VAL A 363 -19.81 -18.73 1.47
CA VAL A 363 -20.99 -17.87 1.36
C VAL A 363 -21.24 -17.56 -0.11
N GLY A 364 -22.49 -17.39 -0.51
CA GLY A 364 -22.87 -16.95 -1.86
C GLY A 364 -22.80 -15.43 -2.02
N PHE A 365 -23.09 -14.94 -3.22
CA PHE A 365 -23.12 -13.51 -3.49
C PHE A 365 -24.17 -12.78 -2.64
N GLY A 366 -23.86 -11.52 -2.29
CA GLY A 366 -24.75 -10.68 -1.49
C GLY A 366 -24.73 -10.98 0.02
N HIS A 367 -23.92 -11.94 0.48
CA HIS A 367 -23.64 -12.09 1.91
C HIS A 367 -22.84 -10.88 2.41
N SER A 368 -23.49 -9.98 3.13
CA SER A 368 -22.95 -8.66 3.45
C SER A 368 -21.79 -8.68 4.44
N ASP A 369 -21.76 -9.62 5.39
CA ASP A 369 -20.69 -9.70 6.39
C ASP A 369 -19.50 -10.54 5.90
N LEU A 370 -18.48 -9.86 5.38
CA LEU A 370 -17.23 -10.51 4.96
C LEU A 370 -16.19 -10.65 6.08
N SER A 371 -16.52 -10.27 7.32
CA SER A 371 -15.52 -10.15 8.39
C SER A 371 -14.85 -11.49 8.71
N SER A 372 -15.64 -12.55 8.85
CA SER A 372 -15.15 -13.88 9.19
C SER A 372 -14.20 -14.45 8.12
N ILE A 373 -14.58 -14.33 6.85
CA ILE A 373 -13.76 -14.84 5.73
C ILE A 373 -12.48 -14.02 5.57
N ILE A 374 -12.53 -12.69 5.72
CA ILE A 374 -11.35 -11.81 5.66
C ILE A 374 -10.35 -12.15 6.79
N ILE A 375 -10.85 -12.32 8.02
CA ILE A 375 -10.01 -12.72 9.17
C ILE A 375 -9.39 -14.10 8.92
N SER A 376 -10.19 -15.07 8.47
CA SER A 376 -9.68 -16.42 8.17
C SER A 376 -8.59 -16.41 7.10
N ILE A 377 -8.69 -15.53 6.08
CA ILE A 377 -7.65 -15.35 5.05
C ILE A 377 -6.37 -14.81 5.68
N ALA A 378 -6.46 -13.75 6.49
CA ALA A 378 -5.30 -13.13 7.12
C ALA A 378 -4.53 -14.10 8.04
N HIS A 379 -5.26 -14.99 8.72
CA HIS A 379 -4.70 -15.98 9.64
C HIS A 379 -4.44 -17.35 9.00
N ARG A 380 -4.81 -17.55 7.72
CA ARG A 380 -4.73 -18.84 7.01
C ARG A 380 -5.44 -19.98 7.76
N GLU A 381 -6.65 -19.73 8.23
CA GLU A 381 -7.43 -20.70 9.00
C GLU A 381 -8.60 -21.25 8.16
N GLY A 382 -8.82 -22.57 8.23
CA GLY A 382 -9.90 -23.24 7.49
C GLY A 382 -9.84 -22.93 5.98
N LEU A 383 -10.98 -22.53 5.40
CA LEU A 383 -11.07 -22.10 4.01
C LEU A 383 -10.16 -20.91 3.68
N GLY A 384 -9.86 -20.05 4.67
CA GLY A 384 -8.98 -18.92 4.51
C GLY A 384 -7.55 -19.31 4.08
N ASN A 385 -7.08 -20.51 4.39
CA ASN A 385 -5.77 -20.98 3.93
C ASN A 385 -5.70 -21.15 2.40
N GLU A 386 -6.77 -21.67 1.79
CA GLU A 386 -6.88 -21.81 0.34
C GLU A 386 -7.04 -20.44 -0.32
N LEU A 387 -7.95 -19.62 0.22
CA LEU A 387 -8.20 -18.28 -0.30
C LEU A 387 -6.99 -17.34 -0.18
N ALA A 388 -6.11 -17.54 0.79
CA ALA A 388 -4.85 -16.79 0.92
C ALA A 388 -3.88 -16.97 -0.26
N LEU A 389 -4.14 -17.92 -1.16
CA LEU A 389 -3.36 -18.17 -2.37
C LEU A 389 -3.80 -17.32 -3.58
N GLY A 390 -4.98 -16.70 -3.49
CA GLY A 390 -5.56 -15.80 -4.47
C GLY A 390 -6.30 -16.53 -5.59
N SER A 391 -7.30 -15.87 -6.19
CA SER A 391 -8.31 -16.46 -7.09
C SER A 391 -7.85 -17.38 -8.23
N ARG A 392 -6.59 -17.30 -8.67
CA ARG A 392 -6.05 -18.15 -9.74
C ARG A 392 -5.72 -19.57 -9.27
N ARG A 393 -5.32 -19.70 -8.01
CA ARG A 393 -4.94 -20.98 -7.38
C ARG A 393 -6.18 -21.54 -6.70
#